data_AF-A0A6A7G9T7-F1
#
_entry.id   AF-A0A6A7G9T7-F1
#
_cell.length_a   1.000
_cell.length_b   1.000
_cell.length_c   1.000
_cell.angle_alpha   90.00
_cell.angle_beta   90.00
_cell.angle_gamma   90.00
#
_symmetry.space_group_name_H-M   'P 1'
#
loop_
_entity.id
_entity.type
_entity.pdbx_description
1 polymer ?
#
loop_
_entity_poly.entity_id
_entity_poly.type
_entity_poly.pdbx_seq_one_letter_code
_entity_poly.pdbx_strand_id
1 'polypeptide(L)'
;KEGKKLGMRIYYDMLHQEFKATKSFRDVESYTIDSLYLAVRLHKQYSDKFVERLVSSVGQKLKDNHELSEAGTTFLGHIEHLYSLMCALLKFPQTEIYEHERTEVSLKLMDYLENNVQIRKDMFFTYVQYLVDLHTSLQNFTEAGMTQLQHIRMVDWTDDNVAAVGPFDTSTERIRKEQLYRSSISLFDRGESWERCIEMCNRLQEYYQHERYDYLALSETLSLEASFFQKIATASRFYPYYYRVMFYGDFEEDPSLTHHEWVYRGKHLQQVMQFAESFKKKFPEVKILMSADTPTAEVMNQTRQAISITTLTVSRECDMRQKPPEQKQFDQNRTPEVVNFHRSNNVSVFTYSKAVQKSEQKKPDNEFKDLWDQRTFLRTEIEFPSNRRRAVVVERKEIMIHPIRNAIEAIVSKTEELLANAYQVRESKLAEVDVNQLSMNLQGTIDAAVSGGTKLYVEAFLTPKYLIEYPNQRGNVRELKTAMLEQQDRLKEALAIFGERCGETYKGLNDHLGEYYIKMVETNSEVLRLD
;
A
#
# COMPACT_ATOMS: atom_id res chain seq x y z
N LYS A 1 14.90 44.18 -29.14
CA LYS A 1 13.66 43.56 -29.70
C LYS A 1 13.95 42.82 -31.02
N GLU A 2 14.78 43.36 -31.91
CA GLU A 2 15.14 42.74 -33.19
C GLU A 2 15.93 41.43 -33.06
N GLY A 3 16.93 41.34 -32.18
CA GLY A 3 17.68 40.09 -31.97
C GLY A 3 16.81 38.90 -31.53
N LYS A 4 15.73 39.15 -30.79
CA LYS A 4 14.75 38.12 -30.39
C LYS A 4 13.91 37.63 -31.58
N LYS A 5 13.54 38.52 -32.49
CA LYS A 5 12.84 38.16 -33.75
C LYS A 5 13.75 37.39 -34.69
N LEU A 6 15.03 37.77 -34.75
CA LEU A 6 16.05 37.07 -35.54
C LEU A 6 16.27 35.65 -35.01
N GLY A 7 16.39 35.48 -33.68
CA GLY A 7 16.52 34.14 -33.07
C GLY A 7 15.35 33.21 -33.39
N MET A 8 14.10 33.67 -33.30
CA MET A 8 12.92 32.87 -33.67
C MET A 8 12.83 32.59 -35.18
N ARG A 9 13.39 33.47 -36.02
CA ARG A 9 13.50 33.22 -37.46
C ARG A 9 14.53 32.12 -37.75
N ILE A 10 15.72 32.20 -37.16
CA ILE A 10 16.76 31.18 -37.29
C ILE A 10 16.23 29.82 -36.81
N TYR A 11 15.53 29.80 -35.68
CA TYR A 11 14.95 28.57 -35.15
C TYR A 11 13.91 27.94 -36.10
N TYR A 12 13.04 28.74 -36.71
CA TYR A 12 12.11 28.26 -37.74
C TYR A 12 12.85 27.73 -38.97
N ASP A 13 13.91 28.43 -39.40
CA ASP A 13 14.70 28.02 -40.55
C ASP A 13 15.42 26.68 -40.29
N MET A 14 15.88 26.43 -39.06
CA MET A 14 16.45 25.14 -38.63
C MET A 14 15.41 24.01 -38.73
N LEU A 15 14.21 24.19 -38.18
CA LEU A 15 13.12 23.22 -38.30
C LEU A 15 12.82 22.91 -39.77
N HIS A 16 12.67 23.95 -40.59
CA HIS A 16 12.36 23.79 -42.01
C HIS A 16 13.46 23.06 -42.78
N GLN A 17 14.74 23.31 -42.47
CA GLN A 17 15.87 22.60 -43.07
C GLN A 17 15.91 21.12 -42.65
N GLU A 18 15.73 20.82 -41.37
CA GLU A 18 15.70 19.45 -40.88
C GLU A 18 14.57 18.66 -41.54
N PHE A 19 13.35 19.21 -41.56
CA PHE A 19 12.21 18.53 -42.16
C PHE A 19 12.37 18.28 -43.66
N LYS A 20 13.04 19.18 -44.38
CA LYS A 20 13.39 18.94 -45.79
C LYS A 20 14.34 17.76 -45.96
N ALA A 21 15.26 17.56 -45.04
CA ALA A 21 16.26 16.49 -45.10
C ALA A 21 15.72 15.14 -44.60
N THR A 22 15.00 15.13 -43.47
CA THR A 22 14.65 13.91 -42.73
C THR A 22 13.16 13.63 -42.69
N LYS A 23 12.31 14.58 -43.11
CA LYS A 23 10.85 14.57 -42.92
C LYS A 23 10.44 14.44 -41.43
N SER A 24 11.32 14.90 -40.54
CA SER A 24 11.13 14.86 -39.08
C SER A 24 11.73 16.12 -38.43
N PHE A 25 11.33 16.40 -37.18
CA PHE A 25 11.90 17.46 -36.32
C PHE A 25 12.70 16.89 -35.14
N ARG A 26 13.04 15.60 -35.21
CA ARG A 26 13.57 14.82 -34.08
C ARG A 26 14.82 15.42 -33.45
N ASP A 27 15.75 15.90 -34.25
CA ASP A 27 17.04 16.41 -33.78
C ASP A 27 16.84 17.78 -33.13
N VAL A 28 16.15 18.71 -33.81
CA VAL A 28 15.83 20.03 -33.24
C VAL A 28 14.95 19.87 -31.99
N GLU A 29 14.01 18.94 -31.97
CA GLU A 29 13.21 18.63 -30.78
C GLU A 29 14.08 18.15 -29.63
N SER A 30 15.08 17.31 -29.91
CA SER A 30 16.01 16.85 -28.88
C SER A 30 16.82 17.98 -28.27
N TYR A 31 17.49 18.79 -29.09
CA TYR A 31 18.27 19.92 -28.58
C TYR A 31 17.43 20.94 -27.82
N THR A 32 16.19 21.13 -28.25
CA THR A 32 15.26 22.06 -27.61
C THR A 32 14.87 21.57 -26.24
N ILE A 33 14.59 20.27 -26.10
CA ILE A 33 14.19 19.72 -24.82
C ILE A 33 15.37 19.71 -23.85
N ASP A 34 16.59 19.36 -24.29
CA ASP A 34 17.78 19.41 -23.43
C ASP A 34 18.07 20.84 -22.96
N SER A 35 17.95 21.81 -23.87
CA SER A 35 18.09 23.23 -23.54
C SER A 35 17.00 23.72 -22.59
N LEU A 36 15.75 23.29 -22.79
CA LEU A 36 14.61 23.64 -21.97
C LEU A 36 14.75 23.05 -20.57
N TYR A 37 15.17 21.79 -20.46
CA TYR A 37 15.44 21.11 -19.21
C TYR A 37 16.46 21.88 -18.35
N LEU A 38 17.59 22.29 -18.95
CA LEU A 38 18.60 23.09 -18.27
C LEU A 38 18.05 24.48 -17.89
N ALA A 39 17.34 25.13 -18.81
CA ALA A 39 16.79 26.47 -18.60
C ALA A 39 15.72 26.51 -17.51
N VAL A 40 14.86 25.50 -17.41
CA VAL A 40 13.83 25.40 -16.37
C VAL A 40 14.47 25.30 -14.98
N ARG A 41 15.56 24.54 -14.85
CA ARG A 41 16.27 24.37 -13.56
C ARG A 41 17.01 25.64 -13.13
N LEU A 42 17.60 26.38 -14.07
CA LEU A 42 18.43 27.56 -13.75
C LEU A 42 17.62 28.87 -13.73
N HIS A 43 16.65 29.02 -14.64
CA HIS A 43 16.12 30.31 -15.06
C HIS A 43 14.64 30.24 -15.53
N LYS A 44 13.73 29.75 -14.67
CA LYS A 44 12.30 29.56 -14.97
C LYS A 44 11.61 30.76 -15.66
N GLN A 45 11.86 31.99 -15.22
CA GLN A 45 11.22 33.17 -15.83
C GLN A 45 11.61 33.39 -17.30
N TYR A 46 12.79 32.92 -17.70
CA TYR A 46 13.26 33.00 -19.09
C TYR A 46 12.67 31.87 -19.93
N SER A 47 12.48 30.69 -19.36
CA SER A 47 11.83 29.57 -20.04
C SER A 47 10.35 29.85 -20.34
N ASP A 48 9.63 30.52 -19.42
CA ASP A 48 8.22 30.92 -19.65
C ASP A 48 8.09 31.78 -20.92
N LYS A 49 8.91 32.84 -20.99
CA LYS A 49 8.94 33.77 -22.13
C LYS A 49 9.49 33.14 -23.40
N PHE A 50 10.27 32.07 -23.30
CA PHE A 50 10.79 31.33 -24.45
C PHE A 50 9.67 30.47 -25.05
N VAL A 51 9.02 29.64 -24.25
CA VAL A 51 7.93 28.76 -24.70
C VAL A 51 6.76 29.57 -25.25
N GLU A 52 6.34 30.64 -24.56
CA GLU A 52 5.29 31.55 -25.05
C GLU A 52 5.61 32.12 -26.45
N ARG A 53 6.88 32.50 -26.68
CA ARG A 53 7.31 33.03 -27.99
C ARG A 53 7.49 31.95 -29.05
N LEU A 54 7.94 30.77 -28.67
CA LEU A 54 8.07 29.62 -29.55
C LEU A 54 6.68 29.27 -30.11
N VAL A 55 5.70 29.11 -29.22
CA VAL A 55 4.32 28.77 -29.58
C VAL A 55 3.66 29.87 -30.41
N SER A 56 3.77 31.14 -29.99
CA SER A 56 3.13 32.26 -30.71
C SER A 56 3.80 32.61 -32.04
N SER A 57 5.14 32.69 -32.09
CA SER A 57 5.85 33.18 -33.28
C SER A 57 6.25 32.07 -34.25
N VAL A 58 6.73 30.93 -33.75
CA VAL A 58 7.13 29.80 -34.60
C VAL A 58 5.90 28.96 -34.93
N GLY A 59 4.97 28.79 -33.99
CA GLY A 59 3.72 28.08 -34.23
C GLY A 59 2.83 28.71 -35.30
N GLN A 60 2.74 30.05 -35.36
CA GLN A 60 2.02 30.69 -36.46
C GLN A 60 2.65 30.36 -37.82
N LYS A 61 3.98 30.46 -37.94
CA LYS A 61 4.70 30.15 -39.18
C LYS A 61 4.66 28.68 -39.60
N LEU A 62 4.55 27.77 -38.63
CA LEU A 62 4.37 26.34 -38.89
C LEU A 62 2.96 26.06 -39.39
N LYS A 63 1.93 26.69 -38.80
CA LYS A 63 0.54 26.58 -39.25
C LYS A 63 0.32 27.14 -40.65
N ASP A 64 0.99 28.25 -40.97
CA ASP A 64 0.90 28.89 -42.29
C ASP A 64 1.57 28.05 -43.40
N ASN A 65 2.40 27.05 -43.06
CA ASN A 65 3.08 26.17 -44.00
C ASN A 65 2.42 24.78 -44.04
N HIS A 66 1.64 24.49 -45.08
CA HIS A 66 0.90 23.23 -45.22
C HIS A 66 1.75 21.96 -45.09
N GLU A 67 3.02 21.96 -45.50
CA GLU A 67 3.89 20.78 -45.39
C GLU A 67 4.40 20.55 -43.96
N LEU A 68 4.54 21.61 -43.16
CA LEU A 68 5.09 21.56 -41.81
C LEU A 68 4.02 21.59 -40.72
N SER A 69 2.76 21.88 -41.07
CA SER A 69 1.70 22.19 -40.11
C SER A 69 1.40 21.03 -39.17
N GLU A 70 1.28 19.80 -39.69
CA GLU A 70 1.00 18.61 -38.89
C GLU A 70 2.16 18.28 -37.95
N ALA A 71 3.37 18.08 -38.51
CA ALA A 71 4.57 17.80 -37.73
C ALA A 71 4.88 18.92 -36.72
N GLY A 72 4.59 20.17 -37.09
CA GLY A 72 4.87 21.35 -36.27
C GLY A 72 3.91 21.48 -35.10
N THR A 73 2.65 21.07 -35.30
CA THR A 73 1.65 21.01 -34.23
C THR A 73 2.00 19.94 -33.21
N THR A 74 2.40 18.75 -33.66
CA THR A 74 2.87 17.67 -32.77
C THR A 74 4.11 18.09 -32.00
N PHE A 75 5.12 18.63 -32.69
CA PHE A 75 6.35 19.13 -32.07
C PHE A 75 6.07 20.18 -30.97
N LEU A 76 5.26 21.20 -31.27
CA LEU A 76 4.93 22.23 -30.29
C LEU A 76 4.13 21.68 -29.12
N GLY A 77 3.18 20.78 -29.38
CA GLY A 77 2.43 20.10 -28.34
C GLY A 77 3.34 19.33 -27.39
N HIS A 78 4.39 18.67 -27.91
CA HIS A 78 5.36 17.96 -27.09
C HIS A 78 6.18 18.89 -26.19
N ILE A 79 6.68 19.99 -26.75
CA ILE A 79 7.45 20.99 -26.00
C ILE A 79 6.58 21.63 -24.91
N GLU A 80 5.35 22.02 -25.24
CA GLU A 80 4.42 22.62 -24.29
C GLU A 80 4.04 21.65 -23.16
N HIS A 81 3.72 20.40 -23.50
CA HIS A 81 3.32 19.41 -22.51
C HIS A 81 4.48 19.09 -21.55
N LEU A 82 5.67 18.78 -22.08
CA LEU A 82 6.84 18.49 -21.26
C LEU A 82 7.21 19.69 -20.38
N TYR A 83 7.20 20.90 -20.94
CA TYR A 83 7.41 22.13 -20.18
C TYR A 83 6.41 22.28 -19.02
N SER A 84 5.13 22.02 -19.30
CA SER A 84 4.06 22.12 -18.31
C SER A 84 4.29 21.17 -17.13
N LEU A 85 4.73 19.94 -17.41
CA LEU A 85 5.04 18.93 -16.40
C LEU A 85 6.28 19.31 -15.57
N MET A 86 7.35 19.80 -16.22
CA MET A 86 8.54 20.28 -15.50
C MET A 86 8.19 21.47 -14.59
N CYS A 87 7.39 22.40 -15.09
CA CYS A 87 6.89 23.52 -14.31
C CYS A 87 6.00 23.07 -13.16
N ALA A 88 5.14 22.06 -13.36
CA ALA A 88 4.29 21.49 -12.31
C ALA A 88 5.15 20.90 -11.18
N LEU A 89 6.23 20.19 -11.50
CA LEU A 89 7.14 19.65 -10.48
C LEU A 89 7.79 20.78 -9.66
N LEU A 90 8.10 21.93 -10.27
CA LEU A 90 8.66 23.08 -9.57
C LEU A 90 7.63 23.90 -8.78
N LYS A 91 6.32 23.71 -8.99
CA LYS A 91 5.28 24.41 -8.22
C LYS A 91 5.23 23.95 -6.77
N PHE A 92 5.44 22.65 -6.54
CA PHE A 92 5.33 22.05 -5.22
C PHE A 92 6.64 22.18 -4.45
N PRO A 93 6.67 22.66 -3.20
CA PRO A 93 7.87 22.63 -2.35
C PRO A 93 8.38 21.20 -2.14
N GLN A 94 9.71 21.00 -2.05
CA GLN A 94 10.31 19.70 -1.69
C GLN A 94 10.18 19.46 -0.18
N THR A 95 8.97 19.20 0.26
CA THR A 95 8.63 18.88 1.64
C THR A 95 7.79 17.61 1.69
N GLU A 96 7.71 17.01 2.87
CA GLU A 96 6.87 15.82 3.11
C GLU A 96 5.39 16.04 2.74
N ILE A 97 4.89 17.27 2.91
CA ILE A 97 3.49 17.65 2.66
C ILE A 97 3.08 17.45 1.19
N TYR A 98 4.02 17.68 0.27
CA TYR A 98 3.80 17.59 -1.17
C TYR A 98 4.47 16.36 -1.80
N GLU A 99 4.83 15.36 -1.00
CA GLU A 99 5.41 14.11 -1.51
C GLU A 99 4.55 13.51 -2.62
N HIS A 100 3.25 13.40 -2.41
CA HIS A 100 2.35 12.70 -3.31
C HIS A 100 2.22 13.40 -4.66
N GLU A 101 2.05 14.72 -4.67
CA GLU A 101 1.98 15.51 -5.90
C GLU A 101 3.31 15.48 -6.66
N ARG A 102 4.44 15.63 -5.94
CA ARG A 102 5.76 15.54 -6.55
C ARG A 102 6.03 14.16 -7.14
N THR A 103 5.61 13.10 -6.45
CA THR A 103 5.70 11.72 -6.94
C THR A 103 4.86 11.56 -8.21
N GLU A 104 3.60 11.98 -8.19
CA GLU A 104 2.69 11.83 -9.32
C GLU A 104 3.15 12.60 -10.56
N VAL A 105 3.58 13.86 -10.41
CA VAL A 105 4.13 14.64 -11.52
C VAL A 105 5.43 14.03 -12.04
N SER A 106 6.28 13.49 -11.16
CA SER A 106 7.52 12.81 -11.59
C SER A 106 7.22 11.55 -12.38
N LEU A 107 6.23 10.75 -11.96
CA LEU A 107 5.80 9.57 -12.69
C LEU A 107 5.19 9.93 -14.04
N LYS A 108 4.38 11.00 -14.12
CA LYS A 108 3.85 11.52 -15.40
C LYS A 108 4.97 12.00 -16.33
N LEU A 109 5.99 12.67 -15.79
CA LEU A 109 7.19 13.07 -16.55
C LEU A 109 7.95 11.84 -17.09
N MET A 110 8.16 10.84 -16.24
CA MET A 110 8.84 9.60 -16.61
C MET A 110 8.08 8.85 -17.71
N ASP A 111 6.77 8.67 -17.52
CA ASP A 111 5.90 8.02 -18.51
C ASP A 111 5.91 8.76 -19.85
N TYR A 112 5.88 10.10 -19.81
CA TYR A 112 5.96 10.91 -21.03
C TYR A 112 7.30 10.75 -21.76
N LEU A 113 8.42 10.71 -21.03
CA LEU A 113 9.75 10.51 -21.59
C LEU A 113 9.98 9.10 -22.15
N GLU A 114 9.22 8.12 -21.67
CA GLU A 114 9.26 6.73 -22.13
C GLU A 114 8.38 6.50 -23.35
N ASN A 115 7.15 7.04 -23.35
CA ASN A 115 6.11 6.68 -24.34
C ASN A 115 5.98 7.66 -25.52
N ASN A 116 6.22 8.95 -25.32
CA ASN A 116 5.85 9.99 -26.32
C ASN A 116 7.06 10.65 -27.01
N VAL A 117 8.23 10.48 -26.44
CA VAL A 117 9.50 10.97 -26.97
C VAL A 117 10.34 9.76 -27.30
N GLN A 118 11.15 9.80 -28.36
CA GLN A 118 12.24 8.82 -28.51
C GLN A 118 12.93 8.65 -27.16
N ILE A 119 13.03 7.41 -26.67
CA ILE A 119 13.45 7.09 -25.31
C ILE A 119 14.70 7.91 -24.93
N ARG A 120 14.51 8.95 -24.11
CA ARG A 120 15.61 9.80 -23.63
C ARG A 120 16.07 9.31 -22.27
N LYS A 121 16.86 8.25 -22.31
CA LYS A 121 17.42 7.55 -21.13
C LYS A 121 18.02 8.53 -20.11
N ASP A 122 18.82 9.52 -20.54
CA ASP A 122 19.50 10.45 -19.61
C ASP A 122 18.55 11.30 -18.76
N MET A 123 17.54 11.92 -19.39
CA MET A 123 16.54 12.71 -18.66
C MET A 123 15.64 11.80 -17.82
N PHE A 124 15.25 10.66 -18.35
CA PHE A 124 14.46 9.67 -17.61
C PHE A 124 15.21 9.24 -16.33
N PHE A 125 16.48 8.85 -16.44
CA PHE A 125 17.33 8.47 -15.30
C PHE A 125 17.46 9.61 -14.29
N THR A 126 17.54 10.86 -14.74
CA THR A 126 17.62 12.00 -13.84
C THR A 126 16.33 12.18 -13.03
N TYR A 127 15.15 11.98 -13.63
CA TYR A 127 13.89 12.04 -12.90
C TYR A 127 13.66 10.83 -12.00
N VAL A 128 14.07 9.64 -12.42
CA VAL A 128 14.08 8.45 -11.56
C VAL A 128 14.94 8.72 -10.34
N GLN A 129 16.18 9.20 -10.52
CA GLN A 129 17.08 9.49 -9.41
C GLN A 129 16.54 10.58 -8.49
N TYR A 130 15.98 11.65 -9.05
CA TYR A 130 15.31 12.68 -8.27
C TYR A 130 14.18 12.09 -7.40
N LEU A 131 13.39 11.14 -7.91
CA LEU A 131 12.32 10.50 -7.15
C LEU A 131 12.86 9.50 -6.12
N VAL A 132 13.96 8.79 -6.41
CA VAL A 132 14.70 7.97 -5.43
C VAL A 132 15.19 8.84 -4.28
N ASP A 133 15.79 10.01 -4.57
CA ASP A 133 16.30 10.94 -3.58
C ASP A 133 15.16 11.52 -2.72
N LEU A 134 14.03 11.89 -3.35
CA LEU A 134 12.83 12.33 -2.64
C LEU A 134 12.37 11.28 -1.63
N HIS A 135 12.14 10.04 -2.08
CA HIS A 135 11.68 8.95 -1.21
C HIS A 135 12.69 8.62 -0.11
N THR A 136 13.99 8.58 -0.45
CA THR A 136 15.07 8.33 0.52
C THR A 136 15.12 9.42 1.58
N SER A 137 14.97 10.69 1.20
CA SER A 137 14.96 11.82 2.14
C SER A 137 13.79 11.77 3.12
N LEU A 138 12.67 11.17 2.71
CA LEU A 138 11.46 10.98 3.53
C LEU A 138 11.44 9.64 4.28
N GLN A 139 12.52 8.87 4.20
CA GLN A 139 12.67 7.51 4.75
C GLN A 139 11.70 6.48 4.16
N ASN A 140 11.15 6.74 2.98
CA ASN A 140 10.32 5.82 2.21
C ASN A 140 11.23 4.87 1.41
N PHE A 141 12.06 4.07 2.07
CA PHE A 141 13.11 3.29 1.41
C PHE A 141 12.56 2.21 0.47
N THR A 142 11.39 1.65 0.78
CA THR A 142 10.73 0.66 -0.08
C THR A 142 10.30 1.30 -1.39
N GLU A 143 9.66 2.46 -1.33
CA GLU A 143 9.25 3.23 -2.50
C GLU A 143 10.46 3.70 -3.32
N ALA A 144 11.54 4.10 -2.66
CA ALA A 144 12.81 4.44 -3.31
C ALA A 144 13.36 3.25 -4.11
N GLY A 145 13.38 2.04 -3.51
CA GLY A 145 13.75 0.81 -4.20
C GLY A 145 12.84 0.51 -5.38
N MET A 146 11.52 0.60 -5.21
CA MET A 146 10.54 0.40 -6.28
C MET A 146 10.71 1.39 -7.44
N THR A 147 11.05 2.64 -7.14
CA THR A 147 11.39 3.65 -8.14
C THR A 147 12.70 3.32 -8.85
N GLN A 148 13.71 2.84 -8.14
CA GLN A 148 14.99 2.46 -8.74
C GLN A 148 14.86 1.29 -9.74
N LEU A 149 13.88 0.39 -9.53
CA LEU A 149 13.56 -0.65 -10.51
C LEU A 149 13.16 -0.10 -11.88
N GLN A 150 12.62 1.12 -11.96
CA GLN A 150 12.32 1.78 -13.23
C GLN A 150 13.61 2.14 -14.00
N HIS A 151 14.70 2.50 -13.30
CA HIS A 151 16.01 2.70 -13.90
C HIS A 151 16.54 1.36 -14.45
N ILE A 152 16.48 0.30 -13.63
CA ILE A 152 16.97 -1.04 -13.99
C ILE A 152 16.27 -1.58 -15.24
N ARG A 153 14.96 -1.33 -15.39
CA ARG A 153 14.19 -1.75 -16.57
C ARG A 153 14.73 -1.18 -17.88
N MET A 154 15.27 0.05 -17.83
CA MET A 154 15.67 0.82 -19.00
C MET A 154 17.16 0.67 -19.36
N VAL A 155 17.91 -0.10 -18.57
CA VAL A 155 19.33 -0.38 -18.78
C VAL A 155 19.47 -1.86 -19.13
N ASP A 156 20.28 -2.20 -20.12
CA ASP A 156 20.50 -3.57 -20.58
C ASP A 156 21.86 -4.12 -20.08
N TRP A 157 22.10 -5.41 -20.30
CA TRP A 157 23.38 -6.05 -19.97
C TRP A 157 24.43 -5.86 -21.08
N THR A 158 24.51 -4.65 -21.64
CA THR A 158 25.42 -4.29 -22.75
C THR A 158 26.63 -3.49 -22.25
N ASP A 159 27.63 -3.35 -23.12
CA ASP A 159 28.81 -2.53 -22.87
C ASP A 159 28.66 -1.09 -23.40
N ASP A 160 27.41 -0.65 -23.66
CA ASP A 160 27.12 0.71 -24.10
C ASP A 160 27.39 1.70 -22.95
N ASN A 161 27.97 2.86 -23.26
CA ASN A 161 28.27 3.86 -22.25
C ASN A 161 27.01 4.61 -21.81
N VAL A 162 26.86 4.77 -20.50
CA VAL A 162 25.82 5.60 -19.86
C VAL A 162 26.47 6.76 -19.13
N ALA A 163 25.93 7.96 -19.32
CA ALA A 163 26.37 9.16 -18.62
C ALA A 163 26.17 9.06 -17.11
N ALA A 164 26.94 9.84 -16.35
CA ALA A 164 26.81 9.93 -14.90
C ALA A 164 25.46 10.52 -14.50
N VAL A 165 24.80 9.92 -13.51
CA VAL A 165 23.50 10.38 -12.96
C VAL A 165 23.48 10.13 -11.46
N GLY A 166 23.29 11.20 -10.67
CA GLY A 166 23.25 11.13 -9.21
C GLY A 166 24.51 10.49 -8.61
N PRO A 167 24.40 9.39 -7.85
CA PRO A 167 25.55 8.72 -7.26
C PRO A 167 26.30 7.80 -8.23
N PHE A 168 25.83 7.65 -9.48
CA PHE A 168 26.41 6.72 -10.44
C PHE A 168 27.30 7.45 -11.44
N ASP A 169 28.59 7.10 -11.48
CA ASP A 169 29.55 7.62 -12.45
C ASP A 169 29.31 7.08 -13.87
N THR A 170 29.95 7.72 -14.84
CA THR A 170 29.95 7.26 -16.24
C THR A 170 30.53 5.85 -16.31
N SER A 171 29.75 4.92 -16.85
CA SER A 171 30.06 3.48 -16.85
C SER A 171 29.30 2.78 -17.96
N THR A 172 29.58 1.49 -18.19
CA THR A 172 28.77 0.70 -19.13
C THR A 172 27.39 0.38 -18.55
N GLU A 173 26.40 0.16 -19.41
CA GLU A 173 25.04 -0.25 -19.02
C GLU A 173 25.08 -1.47 -18.09
N ARG A 174 25.92 -2.47 -18.40
CA ARG A 174 26.15 -3.63 -17.55
C ARG A 174 26.64 -3.28 -16.14
N ILE A 175 27.68 -2.45 -16.01
CA ILE A 175 28.19 -2.03 -14.69
C ILE A 175 27.13 -1.22 -13.95
N ARG A 176 26.45 -0.31 -14.65
CA ARG A 176 25.35 0.50 -14.10
C ARG A 176 24.23 -0.39 -13.56
N LYS A 177 23.80 -1.39 -14.32
CA LYS A 177 22.71 -2.30 -13.95
C LYS A 177 23.06 -3.13 -12.71
N GLU A 178 24.29 -3.64 -12.63
CA GLU A 178 24.79 -4.33 -11.44
C GLU A 178 24.76 -3.41 -10.20
N GLN A 179 25.27 -2.18 -10.31
CA GLN A 179 25.25 -1.18 -9.24
C GLN A 179 23.82 -0.84 -8.80
N LEU A 180 22.89 -0.69 -9.74
CA LEU A 180 21.49 -0.41 -9.45
C LEU A 180 20.84 -1.56 -8.67
N TYR A 181 21.05 -2.83 -9.07
CA TYR A 181 20.54 -3.98 -8.30
C TYR A 181 21.08 -3.99 -6.87
N ARG A 182 22.40 -3.80 -6.69
CA ARG A 182 23.02 -3.74 -5.36
C ARG A 182 22.48 -2.58 -4.51
N SER A 183 22.31 -1.40 -5.12
CA SER A 183 21.68 -0.23 -4.47
C SER A 183 20.22 -0.52 -4.08
N SER A 184 19.45 -1.17 -4.96
CA SER A 184 18.05 -1.51 -4.68
C SER A 184 17.94 -2.52 -3.53
N ILE A 185 18.82 -3.52 -3.46
CA ILE A 185 18.90 -4.43 -2.31
C ILE A 185 19.15 -3.66 -1.01
N SER A 186 20.07 -2.69 -1.02
CA SER A 186 20.33 -1.85 0.16
C SER A 186 19.12 -1.02 0.57
N LEU A 187 18.41 -0.42 -0.40
CA LEU A 187 17.17 0.34 -0.13
C LEU A 187 16.07 -0.57 0.43
N PHE A 188 15.85 -1.74 -0.17
CA PHE A 188 14.84 -2.68 0.30
C PHE A 188 15.18 -3.26 1.67
N ASP A 189 16.44 -3.54 1.98
CA ASP A 189 16.83 -4.00 3.32
C ASP A 189 16.56 -2.94 4.39
N ARG A 190 16.89 -1.67 4.10
CA ARG A 190 16.55 -0.53 4.97
C ARG A 190 15.05 -0.31 5.12
N GLY A 191 14.28 -0.63 4.09
CA GLY A 191 12.81 -0.61 4.11
C GLY A 191 12.18 -1.90 4.66
N GLU A 192 12.99 -2.82 5.19
CA GLU A 192 12.59 -4.15 5.69
C GLU A 192 11.83 -5.00 4.66
N SER A 193 11.95 -4.70 3.36
CA SER A 193 11.28 -5.40 2.25
C SER A 193 12.14 -6.54 1.70
N TRP A 194 12.43 -7.51 2.55
CA TRP A 194 13.35 -8.63 2.28
C TRP A 194 12.90 -9.53 1.12
N GLU A 195 11.60 -9.60 0.84
CA GLU A 195 11.02 -10.22 -0.36
C GLU A 195 11.67 -9.70 -1.64
N ARG A 196 11.75 -8.36 -1.72
CA ARG A 196 12.27 -7.66 -2.88
C ARG A 196 13.79 -7.79 -2.92
N CYS A 197 14.45 -7.83 -1.75
CA CYS A 197 15.88 -8.15 -1.70
C CYS A 197 16.18 -9.51 -2.32
N ILE A 198 15.42 -10.55 -1.96
CA ILE A 198 15.56 -11.90 -2.50
C ILE A 198 15.29 -11.90 -4.01
N GLU A 199 14.23 -11.23 -4.46
CA GLU A 199 13.93 -11.08 -5.90
C GLU A 199 15.12 -10.48 -6.66
N MET A 200 15.74 -9.41 -6.13
CA MET A 200 16.90 -8.77 -6.76
C MET A 200 18.16 -9.66 -6.67
N CYS A 201 18.35 -10.40 -5.57
CA CYS A 201 19.43 -11.38 -5.46
C CYS A 201 19.30 -12.44 -6.56
N ASN A 202 18.10 -12.96 -6.80
CA ASN A 202 17.85 -13.95 -7.85
C ASN A 202 18.21 -13.42 -9.26
N ARG A 203 17.90 -12.14 -9.54
CA ARG A 203 18.30 -11.51 -10.82
C ARG A 203 19.82 -11.39 -10.95
N LEU A 204 20.53 -11.04 -9.88
CA LEU A 204 21.99 -10.98 -9.88
C LEU A 204 22.62 -12.37 -10.00
N GLN A 205 22.04 -13.39 -9.37
CA GLN A 205 22.49 -14.77 -9.48
C GLN A 205 22.43 -15.26 -10.92
N GLU A 206 21.30 -15.05 -11.61
CA GLU A 206 21.13 -15.41 -13.03
C GLU A 206 22.26 -14.79 -13.88
N TYR A 207 22.53 -13.50 -13.68
CA TYR A 207 23.60 -12.79 -14.37
C TYR A 207 25.00 -13.34 -14.05
N TYR A 208 25.34 -13.56 -12.77
CA TYR A 208 26.66 -14.07 -12.38
C TYR A 208 26.88 -15.52 -12.79
N GLN A 209 25.83 -16.34 -12.83
CA GLN A 209 25.93 -17.76 -13.15
C GLN A 209 25.99 -18.01 -14.65
N HIS A 210 25.21 -17.28 -15.45
CA HIS A 210 24.98 -17.60 -16.87
C HIS A 210 25.60 -16.59 -17.86
N GLU A 211 25.81 -15.34 -17.47
CA GLU A 211 26.36 -14.31 -18.36
C GLU A 211 27.83 -14.00 -18.03
N ARG A 212 28.12 -13.66 -16.76
CA ARG A 212 29.45 -13.18 -16.33
C ARG A 212 30.38 -14.30 -15.83
N TYR A 213 29.83 -15.42 -15.37
CA TYR A 213 30.56 -16.54 -14.75
C TYR A 213 31.41 -16.11 -13.53
N ASP A 214 30.93 -15.14 -12.76
CA ASP A 214 31.60 -14.61 -11.56
C ASP A 214 31.12 -15.34 -10.30
N TYR A 215 31.77 -16.46 -9.99
CA TYR A 215 31.35 -17.31 -8.88
C TYR A 215 31.63 -16.74 -7.49
N LEU A 216 32.56 -15.77 -7.37
CA LEU A 216 32.79 -15.09 -6.10
C LEU A 216 31.62 -14.15 -5.80
N ALA A 217 31.23 -13.30 -6.76
CA ALA A 217 30.07 -12.44 -6.62
C ALA A 217 28.76 -13.24 -6.45
N LEU A 218 28.65 -14.40 -7.11
CA LEU A 218 27.53 -15.33 -6.91
C LEU A 218 27.48 -15.86 -5.47
N SER A 219 28.60 -16.30 -4.91
CA SER A 219 28.69 -16.80 -3.53
C SER A 219 28.31 -15.73 -2.51
N GLU A 220 28.73 -14.49 -2.71
CA GLU A 220 28.34 -13.35 -1.87
C GLU A 220 26.82 -13.09 -1.96
N THR A 221 26.27 -13.13 -3.17
CA THR A 221 24.83 -12.89 -3.42
C THR A 221 23.96 -13.97 -2.77
N LEU A 222 24.36 -15.24 -2.86
CA LEU A 222 23.68 -16.36 -2.18
C LEU A 222 23.76 -16.24 -0.65
N SER A 223 24.90 -15.81 -0.12
CA SER A 223 25.07 -15.58 1.32
C SER A 223 24.15 -14.45 1.81
N LEU A 224 24.02 -13.40 1.00
CA LEU A 224 23.11 -12.30 1.27
C LEU A 224 21.64 -12.74 1.21
N GLU A 225 21.25 -13.53 0.20
CA GLU A 225 19.92 -14.12 0.09
C GLU A 225 19.56 -14.99 1.32
N ALA A 226 20.48 -15.85 1.75
CA ALA A 226 20.31 -16.66 2.95
C ALA A 226 20.07 -15.79 4.21
N SER A 227 20.78 -14.66 4.33
CA SER A 227 20.57 -13.72 5.44
C SER A 227 19.16 -13.10 5.43
N PHE A 228 18.58 -12.86 4.25
CA PHE A 228 17.21 -12.35 4.13
C PHE A 228 16.17 -13.40 4.53
N PHE A 229 16.35 -14.66 4.11
CA PHE A 229 15.49 -15.75 4.59
C PHE A 229 15.53 -15.89 6.12
N GLN A 230 16.71 -15.75 6.72
CA GLN A 230 16.86 -15.77 8.18
C GLN A 230 16.15 -14.58 8.83
N LYS A 231 16.28 -13.37 8.29
CA LYS A 231 15.55 -12.18 8.77
C LYS A 231 14.04 -12.40 8.71
N ILE A 232 13.51 -12.90 7.58
CA ILE A 232 12.07 -13.21 7.43
C ILE A 232 11.58 -14.20 8.48
N ALA A 233 12.38 -15.22 8.79
CA ALA A 233 11.97 -16.27 9.73
C ALA A 233 12.09 -15.86 11.22
N THR A 234 12.93 -14.89 11.56
CA THR A 234 13.33 -14.65 12.96
C THR A 234 13.14 -13.22 13.46
N ALA A 235 13.11 -12.24 12.56
CA ALA A 235 13.03 -10.83 12.96
C ALA A 235 11.56 -10.38 13.05
N SER A 236 11.24 -9.69 14.14
CA SER A 236 9.96 -8.99 14.26
C SER A 236 9.92 -7.81 13.30
N ARG A 237 8.84 -7.70 12.53
CA ARG A 237 8.66 -6.69 11.49
C ARG A 237 7.36 -5.93 11.70
N PHE A 238 7.39 -4.62 11.49
CA PHE A 238 6.18 -3.79 11.52
C PHE A 238 5.61 -3.65 10.11
N TYR A 239 4.36 -4.06 9.94
CA TYR A 239 3.64 -3.88 8.69
C TYR A 239 2.94 -2.52 8.67
N PRO A 240 2.97 -1.80 7.53
CA PRO A 240 2.35 -0.48 7.43
C PRO A 240 0.82 -0.59 7.52
N TYR A 241 0.21 0.40 8.16
CA TYR A 241 -1.24 0.58 8.11
C TYR A 241 -1.67 1.09 6.75
N TYR A 242 -2.89 0.72 6.34
CA TYR A 242 -3.52 1.26 5.14
C TYR A 242 -4.73 2.09 5.53
N TYR A 243 -4.95 3.19 4.80
CA TYR A 243 -6.04 4.12 5.06
C TYR A 243 -6.82 4.39 3.79
N ARG A 244 -8.14 4.22 3.87
CA ARG A 244 -9.07 4.78 2.90
C ARG A 244 -9.20 6.27 3.17
N VAL A 245 -9.08 7.09 2.12
CA VAL A 245 -9.22 8.54 2.19
C VAL A 245 -10.17 9.03 1.11
N MET A 246 -11.19 9.81 1.51
CA MET A 246 -12.14 10.47 0.62
C MET A 246 -12.10 11.98 0.87
N PHE A 247 -12.04 12.76 -0.20
CA PHE A 247 -12.03 14.22 -0.17
C PHE A 247 -13.40 14.77 -0.59
N TYR A 248 -13.99 15.65 0.22
CA TYR A 248 -15.29 16.26 -0.03
C TYR A 248 -15.20 17.78 0.00
N GLY A 249 -15.84 18.44 -0.98
CA GLY A 249 -15.82 19.89 -1.12
C GLY A 249 -14.73 20.38 -2.06
N ASP A 250 -14.37 21.66 -1.96
CA ASP A 250 -13.56 22.33 -2.98
C ASP A 250 -12.06 22.27 -2.65
N PHE A 251 -11.33 21.34 -3.28
CA PHE A 251 -9.86 21.25 -3.18
C PHE A 251 -9.19 21.84 -4.43
N GLU A 252 -9.12 23.18 -4.50
CA GLU A 252 -8.63 23.91 -5.69
C GLU A 252 -7.20 23.55 -6.11
N GLU A 253 -6.33 23.18 -5.16
CA GLU A 253 -4.93 22.83 -5.43
C GLU A 253 -4.79 21.52 -6.22
N ASP A 254 -5.71 20.58 -6.05
CA ASP A 254 -5.75 19.31 -6.77
C ASP A 254 -7.21 18.83 -6.89
N PRO A 255 -7.93 19.31 -7.93
CA PRO A 255 -9.32 18.93 -8.16
C PRO A 255 -9.52 17.42 -8.35
N SER A 256 -8.46 16.67 -8.72
CA SER A 256 -8.56 15.23 -8.93
C SER A 256 -8.83 14.46 -7.64
N LEU A 257 -8.51 15.03 -6.47
CA LEU A 257 -8.68 14.40 -5.17
C LEU A 257 -10.13 14.04 -4.87
N THR A 258 -11.09 14.88 -5.27
CA THR A 258 -12.52 14.76 -4.92
C THR A 258 -13.26 13.76 -5.78
N HIS A 259 -12.69 13.38 -6.92
CA HIS A 259 -13.30 12.46 -7.88
C HIS A 259 -12.98 10.99 -7.60
N HIS A 260 -12.08 10.72 -6.66
CA HIS A 260 -11.53 9.38 -6.45
C HIS A 260 -11.60 8.95 -4.99
N GLU A 261 -11.79 7.65 -4.80
CA GLU A 261 -11.55 6.97 -3.52
C GLU A 261 -10.10 6.50 -3.49
N TRP A 262 -9.37 6.86 -2.43
CA TRP A 262 -7.94 6.61 -2.34
C TRP A 262 -7.61 5.60 -1.25
N VAL A 263 -6.62 4.75 -1.51
CA VAL A 263 -5.93 3.97 -0.48
C VAL A 263 -4.52 4.52 -0.30
N TYR A 264 -4.19 4.87 0.93
CA TYR A 264 -2.87 5.35 1.36
C TYR A 264 -2.15 4.27 2.15
N ARG A 265 -0.88 4.03 1.82
CA ARG A 265 0.07 3.26 2.62
C ARG A 265 0.73 4.18 3.63
N GLY A 266 0.46 3.95 4.91
CA GLY A 266 1.03 4.69 6.03
C GLY A 266 2.56 4.51 6.12
N LYS A 267 3.22 5.49 6.75
CA LYS A 267 4.64 5.36 7.08
C LYS A 267 4.87 4.32 8.18
N HIS A 268 6.13 3.94 8.38
CA HIS A 268 6.51 3.03 9.46
C HIS A 268 5.98 3.53 10.81
N LEU A 269 5.21 2.69 11.51
CA LEU A 269 4.57 2.99 12.80
C LEU A 269 3.64 4.22 12.83
N GLN A 270 3.25 4.76 11.67
CA GLN A 270 2.36 5.91 11.61
C GLN A 270 0.95 5.47 11.99
N GLN A 271 0.40 6.05 13.06
CA GLN A 271 -0.98 5.79 13.47
C GLN A 271 -1.96 6.73 12.75
N VAL A 272 -3.25 6.36 12.75
CA VAL A 272 -4.31 7.11 12.04
C VAL A 272 -4.40 8.58 12.45
N MET A 273 -4.14 8.90 13.72
CA MET A 273 -4.18 10.29 14.21
C MET A 273 -3.03 11.13 13.66
N GLN A 274 -1.81 10.58 13.67
CA GLN A 274 -0.63 11.23 13.08
C GLN A 274 -0.78 11.39 11.56
N PHE A 275 -1.37 10.39 10.90
CA PHE A 275 -1.71 10.45 9.48
C PHE A 275 -2.73 11.56 9.20
N ALA A 276 -3.80 11.67 10.00
CA ALA A 276 -4.78 12.74 9.89
C ALA A 276 -4.18 14.14 10.13
N GLU A 277 -3.30 14.29 11.10
CA GLU A 277 -2.60 15.57 11.35
C GLU A 277 -1.79 16.04 10.13
N SER A 278 -1.25 15.12 9.33
CA SER A 278 -0.53 15.47 8.10
C SER A 278 -1.44 16.20 7.10
N PHE A 279 -2.72 15.81 6.99
CA PHE A 279 -3.70 16.52 6.17
C PHE A 279 -4.05 17.89 6.74
N LYS A 280 -4.12 18.06 8.07
CA LYS A 280 -4.34 19.38 8.67
C LYS A 280 -3.17 20.34 8.46
N LYS A 281 -1.94 19.83 8.38
CA LYS A 281 -0.78 20.65 8.01
C LYS A 281 -0.88 21.17 6.59
N LYS A 282 -1.46 20.38 5.68
CA LYS A 282 -1.68 20.75 4.27
C LYS A 282 -2.90 21.63 4.06
N PHE A 283 -4.01 21.27 4.71
CA PHE A 283 -5.31 21.91 4.61
C PHE A 283 -5.76 22.33 6.02
N PRO A 284 -5.35 23.52 6.50
CA PRO A 284 -5.60 23.93 7.90
C PRO A 284 -7.06 24.00 8.30
N GLU A 285 -7.96 24.32 7.37
CA GLU A 285 -9.40 24.48 7.62
C GLU A 285 -10.21 23.19 7.43
N VAL A 286 -9.56 22.07 7.10
CA VAL A 286 -10.26 20.82 6.75
C VAL A 286 -10.86 20.13 7.98
N LYS A 287 -12.11 19.67 7.85
CA LYS A 287 -12.71 18.78 8.86
C LYS A 287 -12.33 17.33 8.58
N ILE A 288 -11.62 16.70 9.53
CA ILE A 288 -11.31 15.27 9.45
C ILE A 288 -12.39 14.46 10.16
N LEU A 289 -12.91 13.45 9.45
CA LEU A 289 -13.91 12.50 9.94
C LEU A 289 -13.31 11.10 10.00
N MET A 290 -13.26 10.51 11.19
CA MET A 290 -12.84 9.11 11.38
C MET A 290 -14.04 8.17 11.20
N SER A 291 -14.62 8.20 10.00
CA SER A 291 -15.79 7.41 9.65
C SER A 291 -15.74 7.04 8.18
N ALA A 292 -16.32 5.90 7.81
CA ALA A 292 -16.52 5.53 6.42
C ALA A 292 -17.67 6.29 5.76
N ASP A 293 -18.51 6.95 6.57
CA ASP A 293 -19.71 7.64 6.11
C ASP A 293 -19.41 8.95 5.38
N THR A 294 -20.30 9.28 4.44
CA THR A 294 -20.25 10.58 3.77
C THR A 294 -20.55 11.68 4.79
N PRO A 295 -19.82 12.81 4.77
CA PRO A 295 -20.11 13.95 5.63
C PRO A 295 -21.57 14.38 5.52
N THR A 296 -22.19 14.73 6.64
CA THR A 296 -23.57 15.27 6.63
C THR A 296 -23.58 16.65 5.98
N ALA A 297 -24.74 17.06 5.45
CA ALA A 297 -24.92 18.40 4.90
C ALA A 297 -24.58 19.51 5.92
N GLU A 298 -24.83 19.27 7.21
CA GLU A 298 -24.44 20.18 8.29
C GLU A 298 -22.92 20.37 8.38
N VAL A 299 -22.15 19.28 8.28
CA VAL A 299 -20.68 19.34 8.28
C VAL A 299 -20.19 20.09 7.05
N MET A 300 -20.73 19.79 5.87
CA MET A 300 -20.34 20.47 4.62
C MET A 300 -20.75 21.96 4.60
N ASN A 301 -21.84 22.33 5.26
CA ASN A 301 -22.26 23.72 5.41
C ASN A 301 -21.35 24.50 6.38
N GLN A 302 -20.83 23.84 7.41
CA GLN A 302 -19.90 24.45 8.38
C GLN A 302 -18.48 24.55 7.83
N THR A 303 -18.03 23.55 7.08
CA THR A 303 -16.69 23.46 6.52
C THR A 303 -16.78 23.15 5.03
N ARG A 304 -16.25 24.04 4.19
CA ARG A 304 -16.21 23.85 2.73
C ARG A 304 -15.38 22.64 2.27
N GLN A 305 -14.56 22.09 3.16
CA GLN A 305 -13.69 20.94 2.91
C GLN A 305 -13.79 19.93 4.06
N ALA A 306 -13.98 18.66 3.72
CA ALA A 306 -13.93 17.56 4.67
C ALA A 306 -13.14 16.37 4.10
N ILE A 307 -12.45 15.64 4.96
CA ILE A 307 -11.73 14.41 4.61
C ILE A 307 -12.22 13.28 5.51
N SER A 308 -12.72 12.21 4.92
CA SER A 308 -13.02 10.96 5.62
C SER A 308 -11.79 10.06 5.58
N ILE A 309 -11.42 9.51 6.74
CA ILE A 309 -10.33 8.55 6.89
C ILE A 309 -10.89 7.29 7.55
N THR A 310 -10.59 6.13 6.98
CA THR A 310 -10.95 4.82 7.55
C THR A 310 -9.74 3.89 7.51
N THR A 311 -9.40 3.27 8.63
CA THR A 311 -8.32 2.26 8.67
C THR A 311 -8.77 1.00 7.93
N LEU A 312 -7.88 0.50 7.07
CA LEU A 312 -8.10 -0.69 6.26
C LEU A 312 -7.30 -1.86 6.80
N THR A 313 -7.84 -3.06 6.56
CA THR A 313 -7.13 -4.33 6.71
C THR A 313 -6.85 -4.91 5.35
N VAL A 314 -5.71 -5.59 5.18
CA VAL A 314 -5.38 -6.26 3.93
C VAL A 314 -6.27 -7.49 3.76
N SER A 315 -6.76 -7.72 2.54
CA SER A 315 -7.57 -8.88 2.18
C SER A 315 -7.11 -9.48 0.86
N ARG A 316 -7.60 -10.68 0.52
CA ARG A 316 -7.25 -11.39 -0.71
C ARG A 316 -8.34 -11.22 -1.76
N GLU A 317 -7.96 -11.31 -3.03
CA GLU A 317 -8.92 -11.27 -4.15
C GLU A 317 -9.96 -12.40 -4.03
N CYS A 318 -9.59 -13.59 -3.54
CA CYS A 318 -10.55 -14.68 -3.31
C CYS A 318 -11.64 -14.31 -2.29
N ASP A 319 -11.28 -13.57 -1.24
CA ASP A 319 -12.22 -13.12 -0.20
C ASP A 319 -13.22 -12.13 -0.81
N MET A 320 -12.72 -11.14 -1.57
CA MET A 320 -13.55 -10.20 -2.31
C MET A 320 -14.47 -10.94 -3.29
N ARG A 321 -13.97 -11.94 -4.02
CA ARG A 321 -14.76 -12.72 -5.00
C ARG A 321 -15.69 -13.76 -4.34
N GLN A 322 -15.61 -13.98 -3.03
CA GLN A 322 -16.31 -15.05 -2.31
C GLN A 322 -16.01 -16.44 -2.91
N LYS A 323 -14.75 -16.66 -3.30
CA LYS A 323 -14.27 -17.94 -3.81
C LYS A 323 -13.45 -18.65 -2.73
N PRO A 324 -13.44 -20.01 -2.71
CA PRO A 324 -12.51 -20.73 -1.87
C PRO A 324 -11.07 -20.32 -2.19
N PRO A 325 -10.17 -20.26 -1.20
CA PRO A 325 -8.78 -19.88 -1.43
C PRO A 325 -8.11 -20.87 -2.41
N GLU A 326 -7.51 -20.34 -3.48
CA GLU A 326 -6.85 -21.15 -4.53
C GLU A 326 -5.51 -21.74 -4.05
N GLN A 327 -4.85 -21.09 -3.09
CA GLN A 327 -3.64 -21.61 -2.45
C GLN A 327 -3.99 -22.52 -1.28
N LYS A 328 -3.27 -23.65 -1.16
CA LYS A 328 -3.24 -24.44 0.07
C LYS A 328 -3.01 -23.47 1.22
N GLN A 329 -3.90 -23.46 2.21
CA GLN A 329 -3.68 -22.72 3.44
C GLN A 329 -2.25 -23.02 3.91
N PHE A 330 -1.48 -21.97 4.22
CA PHE A 330 -0.17 -22.15 4.84
C PHE A 330 -0.35 -23.13 6.00
N ASP A 331 0.44 -24.22 6.01
CA ASP A 331 0.35 -25.23 7.07
C ASP A 331 0.35 -24.54 8.43
N GLN A 332 -0.50 -25.00 9.34
CA GLN A 332 -0.64 -24.48 10.71
C GLN A 332 0.68 -24.52 11.53
N ASN A 333 1.74 -25.14 11.00
CA ASN A 333 3.06 -25.27 11.61
C ASN A 333 4.05 -24.16 11.21
N ARG A 334 3.62 -23.08 10.55
CA ARG A 334 4.49 -21.95 10.17
C ARG A 334 4.47 -20.86 11.24
N THR A 335 5.60 -20.19 11.44
CA THR A 335 5.65 -19.07 12.39
C THR A 335 4.80 -17.89 11.89
N PRO A 336 4.23 -17.08 12.80
CA PRO A 336 3.41 -15.92 12.43
C PRO A 336 4.14 -14.94 11.49
N GLU A 337 5.46 -14.81 11.63
CA GLU A 337 6.30 -13.94 10.81
C GLU A 337 6.24 -14.34 9.33
N VAL A 338 6.38 -15.63 9.04
CA VAL A 338 6.32 -16.19 7.67
C VAL A 338 4.92 -16.05 7.08
N VAL A 339 3.88 -16.21 7.89
CA VAL A 339 2.49 -16.06 7.43
C VAL A 339 2.17 -14.60 7.12
N ASN A 340 2.53 -13.68 8.01
CA ASN A 340 2.30 -12.25 7.84
C ASN A 340 3.08 -11.69 6.65
N PHE A 341 4.30 -12.18 6.44
CA PHE A 341 5.13 -11.89 5.28
C PHE A 341 4.36 -12.11 3.97
N HIS A 342 3.77 -13.30 3.79
CA HIS A 342 3.02 -13.61 2.57
C HIS A 342 1.70 -12.84 2.45
N ARG A 343 1.12 -12.39 3.57
CA ARG A 343 -0.15 -11.64 3.57
C ARG A 343 0.04 -10.16 3.27
N SER A 344 1.22 -9.59 3.51
CA SER A 344 1.42 -8.14 3.49
C SER A 344 2.20 -7.61 2.29
N ASN A 345 2.69 -8.48 1.40
CA ASN A 345 3.41 -8.09 0.19
C ASN A 345 2.56 -8.25 -1.08
N ASN A 346 2.76 -7.35 -2.05
CA ASN A 346 2.03 -7.29 -3.32
C ASN A 346 0.50 -7.29 -3.13
N VAL A 347 0.03 -6.39 -2.26
CA VAL A 347 -1.37 -6.31 -1.85
C VAL A 347 -2.11 -5.25 -2.64
N SER A 348 -3.26 -5.61 -3.21
CA SER A 348 -4.13 -4.67 -3.94
C SER A 348 -5.58 -4.67 -3.44
N VAL A 349 -5.92 -5.58 -2.51
CA VAL A 349 -7.28 -5.71 -1.98
C VAL A 349 -7.28 -5.40 -0.48
N PHE A 350 -8.22 -4.55 -0.10
CA PHE A 350 -8.36 -4.04 1.26
C PHE A 350 -9.81 -4.19 1.71
N THR A 351 -10.02 -4.31 3.01
CA THR A 351 -11.36 -4.38 3.59
C THR A 351 -11.48 -3.54 4.84
N TYR A 352 -12.67 -2.99 5.04
CA TYR A 352 -13.12 -2.43 6.30
C TYR A 352 -14.56 -2.86 6.57
N SER A 353 -14.94 -2.85 7.84
CA SER A 353 -16.22 -3.35 8.33
C SER A 353 -16.94 -2.27 9.12
N LYS A 354 -18.26 -2.19 8.95
CA LYS A 354 -19.13 -1.29 9.70
C LYS A 354 -20.26 -2.12 10.31
N ALA A 355 -20.41 -2.06 11.63
CA ALA A 355 -21.54 -2.65 12.32
C ALA A 355 -22.84 -1.89 11.98
N VAL A 356 -23.88 -2.62 11.60
CA VAL A 356 -25.19 -2.09 11.22
C VAL A 356 -26.27 -2.84 11.99
N GLN A 357 -27.14 -2.10 12.68
CA GLN A 357 -28.37 -2.62 13.26
C GLN A 357 -29.52 -2.33 12.28
N LYS A 358 -30.32 -3.34 11.93
CA LYS A 358 -31.45 -3.18 10.99
C LYS A 358 -32.77 -2.90 11.70
N SER A 359 -32.89 -3.30 12.95
CA SER A 359 -34.07 -3.08 13.78
C SER A 359 -34.09 -1.65 14.33
N GLU A 360 -35.27 -1.05 14.42
CA GLU A 360 -35.47 0.27 15.02
C GLU A 360 -35.41 0.25 16.56
N GLN A 361 -35.18 -0.92 17.17
CA GLN A 361 -35.12 -1.08 18.61
C GLN A 361 -33.81 -0.49 19.16
N LYS A 362 -33.91 0.66 19.83
CA LYS A 362 -32.75 1.37 20.42
C LYS A 362 -32.00 0.58 21.51
N LYS A 363 -32.59 -0.48 22.06
CA LYS A 363 -32.00 -1.40 23.05
C LYS A 363 -32.59 -2.81 22.90
N PRO A 364 -32.02 -3.67 22.05
CA PRO A 364 -32.43 -5.07 22.00
C PRO A 364 -32.02 -5.80 23.30
N ASP A 365 -32.81 -6.81 23.71
CA ASP A 365 -32.47 -7.68 24.86
C ASP A 365 -31.13 -8.41 24.67
N ASN A 366 -30.72 -8.62 23.40
CA ASN A 366 -29.44 -9.19 23.03
C ASN A 366 -28.92 -8.47 21.77
N GLU A 367 -27.83 -7.71 21.92
CA GLU A 367 -27.25 -6.88 20.86
C GLU A 367 -26.72 -7.69 19.67
N PHE A 368 -26.34 -8.95 19.88
CA PHE A 368 -25.79 -9.80 18.82
C PHE A 368 -26.84 -10.28 17.83
N LYS A 369 -28.14 -10.29 18.19
CA LYS A 369 -29.20 -10.80 17.29
C LYS A 369 -29.35 -9.98 16.02
N ASP A 370 -29.05 -8.69 16.08
CA ASP A 370 -29.19 -7.74 14.98
C ASP A 370 -27.87 -7.04 14.62
N LEU A 371 -26.74 -7.62 15.04
CA LEU A 371 -25.41 -7.09 14.74
C LEU A 371 -24.94 -7.56 13.35
N TRP A 372 -25.44 -6.91 12.31
CA TRP A 372 -24.95 -7.14 10.94
C TRP A 372 -23.61 -6.46 10.75
N ASP A 373 -22.73 -7.07 9.97
CA ASP A 373 -21.48 -6.43 9.54
C ASP A 373 -21.55 -6.11 8.05
N GLN A 374 -21.49 -4.83 7.70
CA GLN A 374 -21.33 -4.37 6.33
C GLN A 374 -19.84 -4.31 6.03
N ARG A 375 -19.34 -5.37 5.39
CA ARG A 375 -17.94 -5.49 4.99
C ARG A 375 -17.76 -4.96 3.57
N THR A 376 -16.88 -3.98 3.43
CA THR A 376 -16.58 -3.33 2.15
C THR A 376 -15.16 -3.69 1.72
N PHE A 377 -15.05 -4.30 0.54
CA PHE A 377 -13.80 -4.59 -0.14
C PHE A 377 -13.49 -3.51 -1.17
N LEU A 378 -12.23 -3.09 -1.20
CA LEU A 378 -11.68 -2.11 -2.14
C LEU A 378 -10.51 -2.76 -2.88
N ARG A 379 -10.50 -2.68 -4.21
CA ARG A 379 -9.33 -3.02 -5.03
C ARG A 379 -8.69 -1.76 -5.60
N THR A 380 -7.38 -1.62 -5.43
CA THR A 380 -6.60 -0.50 -5.96
C THR A 380 -6.10 -0.74 -7.39
N GLU A 381 -5.81 0.32 -8.12
CA GLU A 381 -5.24 0.27 -9.48
C GLU A 381 -3.83 -0.37 -9.55
N ILE A 382 -3.11 -0.34 -8.43
CA ILE A 382 -1.76 -0.87 -8.28
C ILE A 382 -1.64 -1.67 -6.99
N GLU A 383 -0.67 -2.58 -6.95
CA GLU A 383 -0.28 -3.30 -5.74
C GLU A 383 0.66 -2.47 -4.88
N PHE A 384 0.62 -2.69 -3.56
CA PHE A 384 1.59 -2.16 -2.60
C PHE A 384 2.54 -3.27 -2.11
N PRO A 385 3.82 -2.96 -1.85
CA PRO A 385 4.50 -1.69 -2.09
C PRO A 385 4.64 -1.31 -3.57
N SER A 386 4.75 -0.01 -3.86
CA SER A 386 4.95 0.54 -5.21
C SER A 386 5.89 1.74 -5.20
N ASN A 387 6.11 2.38 -6.35
CA ASN A 387 6.85 3.65 -6.48
C ASN A 387 6.07 4.87 -5.95
N ARG A 388 4.83 4.65 -5.47
CA ARG A 388 3.95 5.64 -4.83
C ARG A 388 3.22 5.03 -3.64
N ARG A 389 2.90 5.86 -2.65
CA ARG A 389 2.19 5.45 -1.40
C ARG A 389 0.69 5.71 -1.40
N ARG A 390 0.12 6.20 -2.50
CA ARG A 390 -1.33 6.31 -2.68
C ARG A 390 -1.75 5.74 -4.02
N ALA A 391 -2.92 5.12 -4.06
CA ALA A 391 -3.51 4.56 -5.26
C ALA A 391 -5.02 4.79 -5.27
N VAL A 392 -5.58 4.95 -6.47
CA VAL A 392 -7.03 5.05 -6.67
C VAL A 392 -7.67 3.67 -6.52
N VAL A 393 -8.87 3.63 -5.93
CA VAL A 393 -9.73 2.44 -5.90
C VAL A 393 -10.45 2.30 -7.24
N VAL A 394 -10.32 1.12 -7.85
CA VAL A 394 -10.91 0.79 -9.16
C VAL A 394 -12.08 -0.18 -9.08
N GLU A 395 -12.21 -0.95 -8.00
CA GLU A 395 -13.39 -1.78 -7.74
C GLU A 395 -13.77 -1.70 -6.27
N ARG A 396 -15.07 -1.60 -6.01
CA ARG A 396 -15.68 -1.61 -4.69
C ARG A 396 -16.72 -2.71 -4.65
N LYS A 397 -16.68 -3.55 -3.60
CA LYS A 397 -17.69 -4.59 -3.37
C LYS A 397 -18.11 -4.59 -1.92
N GLU A 398 -19.41 -4.49 -1.70
CA GLU A 398 -19.99 -4.54 -0.36
C GLU A 398 -20.72 -5.87 -0.14
N ILE A 399 -20.54 -6.44 1.03
CA ILE A 399 -21.21 -7.67 1.46
C ILE A 399 -21.83 -7.44 2.83
N MET A 400 -23.04 -7.95 3.01
CA MET A 400 -23.71 -7.96 4.31
C MET A 400 -23.48 -9.31 4.97
N ILE A 401 -22.83 -9.32 6.11
CA ILE A 401 -22.55 -10.50 6.90
C ILE A 401 -23.65 -10.65 7.95
N HIS A 402 -24.24 -11.85 7.97
CA HIS A 402 -25.31 -12.19 8.90
C HIS A 402 -24.79 -12.21 10.35
N PRO A 403 -25.58 -11.79 11.36
CA PRO A 403 -25.12 -11.74 12.75
C PRO A 403 -24.55 -13.07 13.29
N ILE A 404 -25.15 -14.21 12.95
CA ILE A 404 -24.60 -15.53 13.30
C ILE A 404 -23.23 -15.79 12.66
N ARG A 405 -23.00 -15.34 11.42
CA ARG A 405 -21.71 -15.50 10.75
C ARG A 405 -20.66 -14.60 11.39
N ASN A 406 -21.03 -13.38 11.76
CA ASN A 406 -20.18 -12.48 12.53
C ASN A 406 -19.77 -13.11 13.88
N ALA A 407 -20.70 -13.77 14.57
CA ALA A 407 -20.40 -14.52 15.80
C ALA A 407 -19.42 -15.68 15.58
N ILE A 408 -19.58 -16.46 14.50
CA ILE A 408 -18.63 -17.52 14.15
C ILE A 408 -17.23 -16.94 13.92
N GLU A 409 -17.12 -15.89 13.10
CA GLU A 409 -15.83 -15.23 12.81
C GLU A 409 -15.18 -14.68 14.08
N ALA A 410 -15.96 -14.09 15.00
CA ALA A 410 -15.47 -13.59 16.27
C ALA A 410 -14.91 -14.71 17.18
N ILE A 411 -15.63 -15.85 17.29
CA ILE A 411 -15.18 -17.00 18.10
C ILE A 411 -13.91 -17.61 17.52
N VAL A 412 -13.88 -17.85 16.20
CA VAL A 412 -12.71 -18.42 15.53
C VAL A 412 -11.50 -17.49 15.70
N SER A 413 -11.65 -16.21 15.39
CA SER A 413 -10.57 -15.22 15.52
C SER A 413 -10.04 -15.12 16.95
N LYS A 414 -10.93 -15.12 17.96
CA LYS A 414 -10.51 -15.06 19.37
C LYS A 414 -9.78 -16.33 19.80
N THR A 415 -10.17 -17.48 19.26
CA THR A 415 -9.53 -18.77 19.51
C THR A 415 -8.14 -18.85 18.89
N GLU A 416 -7.97 -18.35 17.66
CA GLU A 416 -6.66 -18.25 17.02
C GLU A 416 -5.71 -17.30 17.78
N GLU A 417 -6.21 -16.14 18.22
CA GLU A 417 -5.45 -15.18 19.03
C GLU A 417 -5.01 -15.81 20.37
N LEU A 418 -5.90 -16.55 21.02
CA LEU A 418 -5.59 -17.28 22.26
C LEU A 418 -4.45 -18.29 22.05
N LEU A 419 -4.55 -19.12 21.00
CA LEU A 419 -3.54 -20.13 20.70
C LEU A 419 -2.19 -19.52 20.35
N ALA A 420 -2.18 -18.43 19.59
CA ALA A 420 -0.94 -17.71 19.27
C ALA A 420 -0.22 -17.26 20.55
N ASN A 421 -0.96 -16.66 21.50
CA ASN A 421 -0.40 -16.23 22.78
C ASN A 421 0.06 -17.42 23.63
N ALA A 422 -0.72 -18.51 23.66
CA ALA A 422 -0.37 -19.71 24.40
C ALA A 422 0.93 -20.34 23.87
N TYR A 423 1.07 -20.47 22.55
CA TYR A 423 2.27 -21.03 21.94
C TYR A 423 3.49 -20.11 22.09
N GLN A 424 3.31 -18.79 22.01
CA GLN A 424 4.37 -17.84 22.33
C GLN A 424 4.89 -18.03 23.77
N VAL A 425 3.99 -18.21 24.74
CA VAL A 425 4.37 -18.48 26.13
C VAL A 425 5.09 -19.83 26.27
N ARG A 426 4.58 -20.88 25.61
CA ARG A 426 5.16 -22.23 25.63
C ARG A 426 6.58 -22.25 25.07
N GLU A 427 6.79 -21.63 23.92
CA GLU A 427 8.07 -21.66 23.18
C GLU A 427 9.13 -20.69 23.73
N SER A 428 8.73 -19.77 24.61
CA SER A 428 9.67 -18.86 25.26
C SER A 428 10.75 -19.63 26.01
N LYS A 429 12.02 -19.29 25.73
CA LYS A 429 13.20 -19.84 26.42
C LYS A 429 13.53 -19.11 27.71
N LEU A 430 12.81 -18.03 28.02
CA LEU A 430 13.00 -17.25 29.24
C LEU A 430 12.46 -18.02 30.45
N ALA A 431 13.19 -17.95 31.58
CA ALA A 431 12.78 -18.54 32.84
C ALA A 431 11.51 -17.86 33.39
N GLU A 432 11.43 -16.53 33.27
CA GLU A 432 10.22 -15.74 33.51
C GLU A 432 9.65 -15.29 32.17
N VAL A 433 8.41 -15.69 31.88
CA VAL A 433 7.71 -15.35 30.63
C VAL A 433 6.61 -14.35 30.96
N ASP A 434 6.45 -13.33 30.12
CA ASP A 434 5.29 -12.45 30.21
C ASP A 434 4.03 -13.22 29.80
N VAL A 435 3.22 -13.56 30.80
CA VAL A 435 1.95 -14.28 30.62
C VAL A 435 0.74 -13.36 30.61
N ASN A 436 0.92 -12.03 30.72
CA ASN A 436 -0.18 -11.08 30.89
C ASN A 436 -1.17 -11.11 29.72
N GLN A 437 -0.67 -11.15 28.49
CA GLN A 437 -1.54 -11.18 27.31
C GLN A 437 -2.35 -12.49 27.25
N LEU A 438 -1.74 -13.61 27.63
CA LEU A 438 -2.42 -14.90 27.72
C LEU A 438 -3.47 -14.89 28.84
N SER A 439 -3.15 -14.38 30.03
CA SER A 439 -4.10 -14.29 31.14
C SER A 439 -5.29 -13.39 30.81
N MET A 440 -5.05 -12.25 30.15
CA MET A 440 -6.11 -11.35 29.71
C MET A 440 -7.04 -12.01 28.69
N ASN A 441 -6.51 -12.77 27.73
CA ASN A 441 -7.34 -13.48 26.75
C ASN A 441 -8.11 -14.65 27.36
N LEU A 442 -7.49 -15.41 28.26
CA LEU A 442 -8.17 -16.48 29.00
C LEU A 442 -9.32 -15.91 29.84
N GLN A 443 -9.05 -14.88 30.63
CA GLN A 443 -10.06 -14.22 31.45
C GLN A 443 -11.19 -13.63 30.61
N GLY A 444 -10.87 -12.92 29.53
CA GLY A 444 -11.86 -12.32 28.64
C GLY A 444 -12.73 -13.32 27.89
N THR A 445 -12.32 -14.59 27.80
CA THR A 445 -13.07 -15.65 27.11
C THR A 445 -13.85 -16.53 28.09
N ILE A 446 -13.24 -16.90 29.22
CA ILE A 446 -13.82 -17.79 30.24
C ILE A 446 -14.74 -17.03 31.21
N ASP A 447 -14.28 -15.85 31.66
CA ASP A 447 -14.97 -15.01 32.64
C ASP A 447 -15.30 -13.63 32.04
N ALA A 448 -16.05 -13.67 30.94
CA ALA A 448 -16.44 -12.50 30.16
C ALA A 448 -17.52 -11.64 30.86
N ALA A 449 -17.19 -11.07 32.02
CA ALA A 449 -18.11 -10.33 32.88
C ALA A 449 -18.69 -9.05 32.25
N VAL A 450 -18.00 -8.46 31.27
CA VAL A 450 -18.38 -7.17 30.64
C VAL A 450 -19.11 -7.37 29.31
N SER A 451 -18.65 -8.29 28.46
CA SER A 451 -19.20 -8.52 27.12
C SER A 451 -20.22 -9.67 27.06
N GLY A 452 -20.51 -10.33 28.18
CA GLY A 452 -21.46 -11.44 28.30
C GLY A 452 -21.03 -12.77 27.64
N GLY A 453 -19.89 -12.77 26.94
CA GLY A 453 -19.20 -13.98 26.46
C GLY A 453 -20.00 -14.85 25.49
N THR A 454 -19.58 -16.12 25.41
CA THR A 454 -20.21 -17.12 24.52
C THR A 454 -21.68 -17.38 24.85
N LYS A 455 -22.11 -17.12 26.10
CA LYS A 455 -23.50 -17.26 26.54
C LYS A 455 -24.46 -16.41 25.71
N LEU A 456 -24.08 -15.17 25.36
CA LEU A 456 -24.95 -14.31 24.54
C LEU A 456 -25.13 -14.84 23.11
N TYR A 457 -24.15 -15.56 22.55
CA TYR A 457 -24.32 -16.25 21.28
C TYR A 457 -25.26 -17.45 21.38
N VAL A 458 -25.21 -18.20 22.48
CA VAL A 458 -26.14 -19.30 22.76
C VAL A 458 -27.58 -18.80 22.81
N GLU A 459 -27.83 -17.75 23.59
CA GLU A 459 -29.16 -17.13 23.75
C GLU A 459 -29.65 -16.43 22.47
N ALA A 460 -28.73 -15.97 21.63
CA ALA A 460 -29.05 -15.34 20.35
C ALA A 460 -29.43 -16.37 19.27
N PHE A 461 -28.59 -17.38 19.06
CA PHE A 461 -28.58 -18.17 17.83
C PHE A 461 -28.87 -19.66 18.03
N LEU A 462 -28.67 -20.20 19.24
CA LEU A 462 -28.83 -21.64 19.51
C LEU A 462 -30.18 -21.98 20.17
N THR A 463 -31.17 -21.10 20.03
CA THR A 463 -32.53 -21.35 20.54
C THR A 463 -33.38 -22.10 19.51
N PRO A 464 -34.34 -22.94 19.94
CA PRO A 464 -35.25 -23.61 19.01
C PRO A 464 -36.04 -22.65 18.11
N LYS A 465 -36.38 -21.46 18.65
CA LYS A 465 -37.10 -20.41 17.91
C LYS A 465 -36.29 -19.85 16.74
N TYR A 466 -34.97 -19.75 16.89
CA TYR A 466 -34.10 -19.17 15.87
C TYR A 466 -34.14 -19.94 14.54
N LEU A 467 -34.10 -21.28 14.59
CA LEU A 467 -34.15 -22.11 13.37
C LEU A 467 -35.54 -22.16 12.72
N ILE A 468 -36.59 -21.84 13.47
CA ILE A 468 -37.94 -21.68 12.91
C ILE A 468 -38.02 -20.38 12.10
N GLU A 469 -37.42 -19.30 12.62
CA GLU A 469 -37.40 -17.99 11.96
C GLU A 469 -36.40 -17.95 10.78
N TYR A 470 -35.25 -18.63 10.92
CA TYR A 470 -34.16 -18.64 9.94
C TYR A 470 -33.75 -20.07 9.54
N PRO A 471 -34.61 -20.83 8.81
CA PRO A 471 -34.33 -22.23 8.47
C PRO A 471 -33.07 -22.41 7.59
N ASN A 472 -32.76 -21.42 6.75
CA ASN A 472 -31.57 -21.43 5.89
C ASN A 472 -30.26 -21.29 6.67
N GLN A 473 -30.30 -20.90 7.94
CA GLN A 473 -29.12 -20.71 8.79
C GLN A 473 -28.69 -21.99 9.52
N ARG A 474 -29.33 -23.14 9.25
CA ARG A 474 -29.00 -24.43 9.90
C ARG A 474 -27.53 -24.81 9.76
N GLY A 475 -26.91 -24.55 8.61
CA GLY A 475 -25.48 -24.76 8.40
C GLY A 475 -24.62 -23.91 9.33
N ASN A 476 -24.90 -22.61 9.41
CA ASN A 476 -24.19 -21.68 10.28
C ASN A 476 -24.39 -21.99 11.77
N VAL A 477 -25.58 -22.46 12.19
CA VAL A 477 -25.81 -22.94 13.57
C VAL A 477 -24.91 -24.13 13.90
N ARG A 478 -24.75 -25.09 12.97
CA ARG A 478 -23.84 -26.23 13.15
C ARG A 478 -22.38 -25.79 13.21
N GLU A 479 -21.98 -24.86 12.35
CA GLU A 479 -20.62 -24.29 12.32
C GLU A 479 -20.32 -23.52 13.62
N LEU A 480 -21.26 -22.72 14.12
CA LEU A 480 -21.14 -22.01 15.40
C LEU A 480 -20.95 -23.00 16.56
N LYS A 481 -21.76 -24.07 16.62
CA LYS A 481 -21.58 -25.12 17.63
C LYS A 481 -20.18 -25.74 17.56
N THR A 482 -19.72 -26.03 16.34
CA THR A 482 -18.40 -26.63 16.10
C THR A 482 -17.28 -25.69 16.56
N ALA A 483 -17.36 -24.40 16.20
CA ALA A 483 -16.38 -23.40 16.61
C ALA A 483 -16.36 -23.20 18.13
N MET A 484 -17.52 -23.24 18.80
CA MET A 484 -17.61 -23.16 20.26
C MET A 484 -17.01 -24.38 20.95
N LEU A 485 -17.21 -25.58 20.42
CA LEU A 485 -16.61 -26.81 20.93
C LEU A 485 -15.09 -26.78 20.76
N GLU A 486 -14.60 -26.40 19.58
CA GLU A 486 -13.17 -26.24 19.34
C GLU A 486 -12.56 -25.19 20.30
N GLN A 487 -13.21 -24.04 20.49
CA GLN A 487 -12.75 -23.04 21.45
C GLN A 487 -12.63 -23.60 22.87
N GLN A 488 -13.55 -24.46 23.33
CA GLN A 488 -13.44 -25.11 24.64
C GLN A 488 -12.21 -26.01 24.71
N ASP A 489 -11.97 -26.85 23.69
CA ASP A 489 -10.79 -27.71 23.63
C ASP A 489 -9.49 -26.90 23.64
N ARG A 490 -9.44 -25.79 22.88
CA ARG A 490 -8.28 -24.90 22.83
C ARG A 490 -8.07 -24.11 24.12
N LEU A 491 -9.14 -23.69 24.80
CA LEU A 491 -9.06 -23.06 26.12
C LEU A 491 -8.43 -23.99 27.14
N LYS A 492 -8.78 -25.29 27.12
CA LYS A 492 -8.17 -26.29 28.00
C LYS A 492 -6.66 -26.40 27.77
N GLU A 493 -6.23 -26.44 26.50
CA GLU A 493 -4.81 -26.45 26.14
C GLU A 493 -4.10 -25.18 26.62
N ALA A 494 -4.68 -24.00 26.36
CA ALA A 494 -4.11 -22.72 26.75
C ALA A 494 -4.04 -22.54 28.28
N LEU A 495 -5.03 -23.00 29.03
CA LEU A 495 -5.04 -23.02 30.50
C LEU A 495 -3.91 -23.90 31.06
N ALA A 496 -3.69 -25.09 30.47
CA ALA A 496 -2.59 -25.96 30.89
C ALA A 496 -1.23 -25.27 30.70
N ILE A 497 -1.01 -24.66 29.52
CA ILE A 497 0.22 -23.90 29.25
C ILE A 497 0.38 -22.73 30.22
N PHE A 498 -0.70 -21.99 30.49
CA PHE A 498 -0.67 -20.88 31.44
C PHE A 498 -0.29 -21.36 32.84
N GLY A 499 -0.96 -22.39 33.37
CA GLY A 499 -0.67 -22.95 34.70
C GLY A 499 0.77 -23.47 34.85
N GLU A 500 1.37 -23.99 33.79
CA GLU A 500 2.77 -24.43 33.79
C GLU A 500 3.77 -23.26 33.83
N ARG A 501 3.41 -22.08 33.30
CA ARG A 501 4.35 -20.96 33.06
C ARG A 501 4.06 -19.69 33.86
N CYS A 502 2.91 -19.55 34.51
CA CYS A 502 2.44 -18.30 35.10
C CYS A 502 3.13 -17.91 36.43
N GLY A 503 3.94 -18.78 37.02
CA GLY A 503 4.58 -18.55 38.33
C GLY A 503 3.57 -18.48 39.49
N GLU A 504 4.08 -18.24 40.71
CA GLU A 504 3.26 -18.28 41.94
C GLU A 504 2.24 -17.12 42.02
N THR A 505 2.54 -15.95 41.45
CA THR A 505 1.66 -14.76 41.51
C THR A 505 0.32 -14.98 40.82
N TYR A 506 0.28 -15.75 39.73
CA TYR A 506 -0.90 -15.98 38.91
C TYR A 506 -1.60 -17.31 39.20
N LYS A 507 -1.10 -18.09 40.16
CA LYS A 507 -1.63 -19.42 40.50
C LYS A 507 -3.10 -19.35 40.93
N GLY A 508 -3.44 -18.38 41.78
CA GLY A 508 -4.83 -18.14 42.19
C GLY A 508 -5.76 -17.74 41.04
N LEU A 509 -5.24 -17.02 40.03
CA LEU A 509 -6.00 -16.71 38.82
C LEU A 509 -6.20 -17.97 37.97
N ASN A 510 -5.17 -18.80 37.81
CA ASN A 510 -5.26 -20.05 37.06
C ASN A 510 -6.32 -21.00 37.66
N ASP A 511 -6.32 -21.17 38.99
CA ASP A 511 -7.31 -22.01 39.67
C ASP A 511 -8.74 -21.48 39.48
N HIS A 512 -8.92 -20.16 39.63
CA HIS A 512 -10.20 -19.50 39.40
C HIS A 512 -10.71 -19.70 37.96
N LEU A 513 -9.84 -19.48 36.95
CA LEU A 513 -10.18 -19.70 35.55
C LEU A 513 -10.49 -21.17 35.25
N GLY A 514 -9.79 -22.10 35.89
CA GLY A 514 -10.07 -23.54 35.79
C GLY A 514 -11.47 -23.91 36.27
N GLU A 515 -11.90 -23.38 37.42
CA GLU A 515 -13.26 -23.60 37.94
C GLU A 515 -14.33 -23.01 37.00
N TYR A 516 -14.11 -21.80 36.48
CA TYR A 516 -15.05 -21.15 35.57
C TYR A 516 -15.10 -21.83 34.21
N TYR A 517 -13.98 -22.36 33.72
CA TYR A 517 -13.93 -23.18 32.51
C TYR A 517 -14.81 -24.42 32.65
N ILE A 518 -14.74 -25.14 33.78
CA ILE A 518 -15.59 -26.31 34.03
C ILE A 518 -17.08 -25.90 33.99
N LYS A 519 -17.45 -24.82 34.69
CA LYS A 519 -18.83 -24.30 34.68
C LYS A 519 -19.30 -23.91 33.27
N MET A 520 -18.42 -23.29 32.47
CA MET A 520 -18.71 -22.92 31.09
C MET A 520 -18.99 -24.16 30.22
N VAL A 521 -18.16 -25.20 30.33
CA VAL A 521 -18.33 -26.45 29.58
C VAL A 521 -19.63 -27.15 30.00
N GLU A 522 -19.90 -27.26 31.30
CA GLU A 522 -21.12 -27.88 31.82
C GLU A 522 -22.37 -27.16 31.31
N THR A 523 -22.40 -25.83 31.40
CA THR A 523 -23.53 -25.00 30.96
C THR A 523 -23.79 -25.15 29.46
N ASN A 524 -22.73 -25.25 28.66
CA ASN A 524 -22.84 -25.34 27.21
C ASN A 524 -23.07 -26.78 26.70
N SER A 525 -22.83 -27.80 27.53
CA SER A 525 -22.78 -29.22 27.14
C SER A 525 -24.09 -29.73 26.52
N GLU A 526 -25.25 -29.25 26.97
CA GLU A 526 -26.55 -29.65 26.43
C GLU A 526 -26.85 -28.96 25.09
N VAL A 527 -26.51 -27.68 24.98
CA VAL A 527 -26.87 -26.86 23.81
C VAL A 527 -25.93 -27.10 22.62
N LEU A 528 -24.66 -27.43 22.90
CA LEU A 528 -23.65 -27.68 21.88
C LEU A 528 -23.64 -29.11 21.31
N ARG A 529 -24.52 -30.01 21.77
CA ARG A 529 -24.64 -31.35 21.16
C ARG A 529 -24.91 -31.20 19.66
N LEU A 530 -24.08 -31.89 18.87
CA LEU A 530 -24.23 -32.03 17.44
C LEU A 530 -25.18 -33.21 17.22
N ASP A 531 -26.32 -32.95 16.56
CA ASP A 531 -27.27 -33.99 16.13
C ASP A 531 -26.71 -34.85 15.00
#